data_AF-A0A8J7LVA8-F1
#
_entry.id   AF-A0A8J7LVA8-F1
#
_cell.length_a   1.000
_cell.length_b   1.000
_cell.length_c   1.000
_cell.angle_alpha   90.00
_cell.angle_beta   90.00
_cell.angle_gamma   90.00
#
_symmetry.space_group_name_H-M   'P 1'
#
loop_
_entity.id
_entity.type
_entity.pdbx_description
1 polymer ?
#
loop_
_entity_poly.entity_id
_entity_poly.type
_entity_poly.pdbx_seq_one_letter_code
_entity_poly.pdbx_strand_id
1 'polypeptide(L)'
;MQVTSDITATYRGPGRVMKRLLEMGQREDRALAFLMAFCVIMFFAQLPRLSREAHLTGQDLNMMLGGTLLAWIFIAPLLLYALAGLTHLIAKAIGGQGSWYGARLALFWSLLASTPLLLLHGLVAGFMGPGLELQIVGVLWLVVFGWFWISSLRQVERPAS
;
A
#
# COMPACT_ATOMS: atom_id res chain seq x y z
N MET A 1 0.13 14.92 -14.51
CA MET A 1 -0.46 13.92 -13.59
C MET A 1 -0.57 14.54 -12.21
N GLN A 2 -1.73 14.44 -11.57
CA GLN A 2 -1.86 14.69 -10.14
C GLN A 2 -2.16 13.34 -9.48
N VAL A 3 -1.21 12.84 -8.68
CA VAL A 3 -1.29 11.53 -8.01
C VAL A 3 -2.58 11.42 -7.18
N THR A 4 -3.05 12.53 -6.62
CA THR A 4 -4.31 12.65 -5.89
C THR A 4 -5.54 12.34 -6.75
N SER A 5 -5.59 12.82 -7.99
CA SER A 5 -6.67 12.51 -8.94
C SER A 5 -6.67 11.02 -9.27
N ASP A 6 -5.50 10.41 -9.47
CA ASP A 6 -5.39 8.99 -9.81
C ASP A 6 -5.79 8.07 -8.63
N ILE A 7 -5.54 8.49 -7.38
CA ILE A 7 -6.04 7.80 -6.18
C ILE A 7 -7.57 7.77 -6.21
N THR A 8 -8.24 8.92 -6.36
CA THR A 8 -9.72 8.97 -6.41
C THR A 8 -10.29 8.20 -7.60
N ALA A 9 -9.60 8.19 -8.74
CA ALA A 9 -9.98 7.41 -9.90
C ALA A 9 -9.84 5.89 -9.68
N THR A 10 -8.89 5.47 -8.84
CA THR A 10 -8.69 4.05 -8.48
C THR A 10 -9.88 3.49 -7.71
N TYR A 11 -10.56 4.31 -6.89
CA TYR A 11 -11.82 3.91 -6.24
C TYR A 11 -12.95 3.64 -7.24
N ARG A 12 -12.95 4.30 -8.40
CA ARG A 12 -13.97 4.12 -9.45
C ARG A 12 -13.61 3.05 -10.48
N GLY A 13 -12.34 2.71 -10.62
CA GLY A 13 -11.88 1.81 -11.68
C GLY A 13 -10.38 1.52 -11.61
N PRO A 14 -9.93 0.65 -10.70
CA PRO A 14 -8.50 0.39 -10.48
C PRO A 14 -7.80 -0.14 -11.73
N GLY A 15 -8.46 -1.01 -12.51
CA GLY A 15 -7.92 -1.51 -13.78
C GLY A 15 -7.70 -0.41 -14.84
N ARG A 16 -8.54 0.63 -14.89
CA ARG A 16 -8.36 1.73 -15.86
C ARG A 16 -7.14 2.58 -15.54
N VAL A 17 -6.87 2.78 -14.25
CA VAL A 17 -5.68 3.50 -13.79
C VAL A 17 -4.43 2.67 -14.06
N MET A 18 -4.48 1.36 -13.75
CA MET A 18 -3.36 0.45 -14.06
C MET A 18 -3.04 0.41 -15.55
N LYS A 19 -4.05 0.35 -16.43
CA LYS A 19 -3.83 0.43 -17.89
C LYS A 19 -3.11 1.72 -18.29
N ARG A 20 -3.55 2.89 -17.80
CA ARG A 20 -2.87 4.16 -18.05
C ARG A 20 -1.43 4.18 -17.52
N LEU A 21 -1.20 3.62 -16.33
CA LEU A 21 0.14 3.57 -15.74
C LEU A 21 1.09 2.67 -16.54
N LEU A 22 0.59 1.58 -17.14
CA LEU A 22 1.35 0.71 -18.04
C LEU A 22 1.62 1.37 -19.40
N GLU A 23 0.64 2.08 -19.97
CA GLU A 23 0.78 2.81 -21.26
C GLU A 23 1.83 3.92 -21.19
N MET A 24 2.11 4.44 -20.00
CA MET A 24 3.11 5.48 -19.76
C MET A 24 4.58 5.00 -19.80
N GLY A 25 4.81 3.75 -20.19
CA GLY A 25 6.14 3.14 -20.32
C GLY A 25 6.73 2.63 -19.00
N GLN A 26 7.61 1.63 -19.11
CA GLN A 26 8.27 1.02 -17.96
C GLN A 26 9.27 1.99 -17.33
N ARG A 27 9.01 2.38 -16.08
CA ARG A 27 9.93 3.17 -15.26
C ARG A 27 9.92 2.63 -13.83
N GLU A 28 10.99 1.94 -13.45
CA GLU A 28 11.16 1.40 -12.10
C GLU A 28 11.19 2.50 -11.03
N ASP A 29 11.76 3.66 -11.36
CA ASP A 29 11.79 4.84 -10.48
C ASP A 29 10.40 5.23 -9.98
N ARG A 30 9.37 5.11 -10.82
CA ARG A 30 7.98 5.44 -10.43
C ARG A 30 7.41 4.44 -9.44
N ALA A 31 7.70 3.16 -9.66
CA ALA A 31 7.26 2.09 -8.77
C ALA A 31 7.89 2.27 -7.38
N LEU A 32 9.18 2.58 -7.33
CA LEU A 32 9.88 2.93 -6.09
C LEU A 32 9.32 4.21 -5.47
N ALA A 33 9.02 5.25 -6.26
CA ALA A 33 8.41 6.47 -5.74
C ALA A 33 7.05 6.20 -5.07
N PHE A 34 6.20 5.34 -5.66
CA PHE A 34 4.93 4.95 -5.04
C PHE A 34 5.12 4.16 -3.75
N LEU A 35 6.09 3.25 -3.72
CA LEU A 35 6.45 2.48 -2.53
C LEU A 35 6.94 3.40 -1.40
N MET A 36 7.86 4.32 -1.72
CA MET A 36 8.38 5.27 -0.74
C MET A 36 7.29 6.22 -0.23
N ALA A 37 6.42 6.71 -1.12
CA ALA A 37 5.27 7.51 -0.72
C ALA A 37 4.33 6.73 0.22
N PHE A 38 4.06 5.46 -0.09
CA PHE A 38 3.28 4.58 0.78
C PHE A 38 3.94 4.42 2.16
N CYS A 39 5.25 4.15 2.22
CA CYS A 39 5.97 4.00 3.48
C CYS A 39 5.91 5.26 4.34
N VAL A 40 6.08 6.44 3.74
CA VAL A 40 5.98 7.73 4.46
C VAL A 40 4.56 7.94 4.99
N ILE A 41 3.53 7.69 4.17
CA ILE A 41 2.14 7.84 4.60
C ILE A 41 1.80 6.82 5.70
N MET A 42 2.32 5.59 5.62
CA MET A 42 2.16 4.58 6.65
C MET A 42 2.80 4.98 7.97
N PHE A 43 3.99 5.60 7.93
CA PHE A 43 4.61 6.17 9.12
C PHE A 43 3.69 7.22 9.76
N PHE A 44 3.14 8.16 8.98
CA PHE A 44 2.16 9.14 9.48
C PHE A 44 0.90 8.49 10.07
N ALA A 45 0.40 7.43 9.44
CA ALA A 45 -0.74 6.66 9.95
C ALA A 45 -0.46 6.00 11.30
N GLN A 46 0.80 5.69 11.64
CA GLN A 46 1.15 5.06 12.91
C GLN A 46 1.35 6.05 14.06
N LEU A 47 1.58 7.33 13.78
CA LEU A 47 1.81 8.35 14.82
C LEU A 47 0.73 8.38 15.91
N PRO A 48 -0.58 8.36 15.61
CA PRO A 48 -1.61 8.42 16.64
C PRO A 48 -1.56 7.19 17.56
N ARG A 49 -1.33 6.00 16.99
CA ARG A 49 -1.20 4.76 17.75
C ARG A 49 0.02 4.78 18.67
N LEU A 50 1.19 5.16 18.13
CA LEU A 50 2.45 5.22 18.89
C LEU A 50 2.39 6.28 19.99
N SER A 51 1.78 7.43 19.73
CA SER A 51 1.58 8.47 20.73
C SER A 51 0.72 7.98 21.89
N ARG A 52 -0.38 7.27 21.61
CA ARG A 52 -1.23 6.65 22.64
C ARG A 52 -0.45 5.61 23.45
N GLU A 53 0.29 4.73 22.77
CA GLU A 53 1.05 3.65 23.39
C GLU A 53 2.16 4.20 24.31
N ALA A 54 2.93 5.18 23.84
CA ALA A 54 3.94 5.88 24.63
C ALA A 54 3.32 6.54 25.87
N HIS A 55 2.15 7.17 25.72
CA HIS A 55 1.43 7.79 26.84
C HIS A 55 0.95 6.78 27.88
N LEU A 56 0.45 5.62 27.46
CA LEU A 56 -0.08 4.58 28.36
C LEU A 56 1.02 3.76 29.05
N THR A 57 2.15 3.55 28.39
CA THR A 57 3.24 2.68 28.88
C THR A 57 4.38 3.45 29.53
N GLY A 58 4.43 4.77 29.35
CA GLY A 58 5.55 5.62 29.79
C GLY A 58 6.82 5.43 28.97
N GLN A 59 6.75 4.76 27.80
CA GLN A 59 7.89 4.61 26.90
C GLN A 59 8.26 5.93 26.22
N ASP A 60 9.54 6.05 25.82
CA ASP A 60 10.02 7.21 25.06
C ASP A 60 9.48 7.20 23.62
N LEU A 61 8.67 8.21 23.31
CA LEU A 61 8.04 8.35 22.00
C LEU A 61 9.08 8.51 20.87
N ASN A 62 10.18 9.24 21.10
CA ASN A 62 11.19 9.46 20.06
C ASN A 62 11.88 8.15 19.67
N MET A 63 12.14 7.28 20.64
CA MET A 63 12.69 5.95 20.40
C MET A 63 11.73 5.08 19.57
N MET A 64 10.44 5.07 19.93
CA MET A 64 9.42 4.33 19.17
C MET A 64 9.25 4.87 17.74
N LEU A 65 9.22 6.20 17.58
CA LEU A 65 9.14 6.87 16.28
C LEU A 65 10.38 6.57 15.43
N GLY A 66 11.57 6.65 16.01
CA GLY A 66 12.83 6.35 15.32
C GLY A 66 12.88 4.91 14.82
N GLY A 67 12.51 3.94 15.67
CA GLY A 67 12.43 2.53 15.28
C GLY A 67 11.39 2.27 14.19
N THR A 68 10.23 2.92 14.28
CA THR A 68 9.16 2.79 13.28
C THR A 68 9.55 3.42 11.94
N LEU A 69 10.19 4.60 11.95
CA LEU A 69 10.69 5.25 10.74
C LEU A 69 11.74 4.38 10.04
N LEU A 70 12.71 3.83 10.79
CA LEU A 70 13.71 2.92 10.26
C LEU A 70 13.04 1.69 9.62
N ALA A 71 12.08 1.08 10.32
CA ALA A 71 11.34 -0.07 9.83
C ALA A 71 10.60 0.26 8.52
N TRP A 72 9.92 1.39 8.41
CA TRP A 72 9.16 1.74 7.20
C TRP A 72 10.01 2.26 6.04
N ILE A 73 11.12 2.96 6.30
CA ILE A 73 11.95 3.54 5.24
C ILE A 73 12.98 2.54 4.71
N PHE A 74 13.48 1.63 5.55
CA PHE A 74 14.51 0.67 5.15
C PHE A 74 13.98 -0.76 5.05
N ILE A 75 13.27 -1.26 6.08
CA ILE A 75 12.89 -2.68 6.12
C ILE A 75 11.67 -2.96 5.24
N ALA A 76 10.62 -2.14 5.34
CA ALA A 76 9.37 -2.35 4.63
C ALA A 76 9.53 -2.34 3.09
N PRO A 77 10.33 -1.46 2.45
CA PRO A 77 10.51 -1.50 1.02
C PRO A 77 11.16 -2.80 0.55
N LEU A 78 12.15 -3.31 1.28
CA LEU A 78 12.78 -4.60 0.97
C LEU A 78 11.79 -5.75 1.07
N LEU A 79 10.99 -5.79 2.14
CA LEU A 79 9.94 -6.81 2.32
C LEU A 79 8.85 -6.72 1.24
N LEU A 80 8.38 -5.52 0.92
CA LEU A 80 7.36 -5.30 -0.10
C LEU A 80 7.86 -5.62 -1.50
N TYR A 81 9.15 -5.40 -1.77
CA TYR A 81 9.77 -5.78 -3.02
C TYR A 81 9.91 -7.31 -3.15
N ALA A 82 10.29 -7.99 -2.07
CA ALA A 82 10.29 -9.45 -2.01
C ALA A 82 8.87 -10.02 -2.20
N LEU A 83 7.87 -9.42 -1.55
CA LEU A 83 6.47 -9.80 -1.68
C LEU A 83 5.95 -9.58 -3.11
N ALA A 84 6.33 -8.47 -3.77
CA ALA A 84 5.99 -8.23 -5.16
C ALA A 84 6.59 -9.30 -6.08
N GLY A 85 7.83 -9.72 -5.81
CA GLY A 85 8.46 -10.82 -6.52
C GLY A 85 7.74 -12.15 -6.30
N LEU A 86 7.37 -12.46 -5.05
CA LEU A 86 6.64 -13.68 -4.71
C LEU A 86 5.24 -13.70 -5.35
N THR A 87 4.56 -12.56 -5.35
CA THR A 87 3.26 -12.39 -6.03
C THR A 87 3.38 -12.70 -7.51
N HIS A 88 4.42 -12.17 -8.16
CA HIS A 88 4.66 -12.45 -9.58
C HIS A 88 4.96 -13.93 -9.83
N LEU A 89 5.71 -14.60 -8.95
CA LEU A 89 5.96 -16.04 -9.05
C LEU A 89 4.67 -16.85 -8.94
N ILE A 90 3.78 -16.50 -8.00
CA ILE A 90 2.47 -17.14 -7.85
C ILE A 90 1.61 -16.90 -9.10
N ALA A 91 1.54 -15.66 -9.58
CA ALA A 91 0.82 -15.31 -10.80
C ALA A 91 1.32 -16.10 -12.02
N LYS A 92 2.65 -16.22 -12.16
CA LYS A 92 3.29 -17.01 -13.21
C LYS A 92 2.96 -18.49 -13.09
N ALA A 93 2.91 -19.05 -11.88
CA ALA A 93 2.51 -20.43 -11.63
C ALA A 93 1.04 -20.72 -12.00
N ILE A 94 0.17 -19.69 -11.95
CA ILE A 94 -1.25 -19.77 -12.32
C ILE A 94 -1.47 -19.43 -13.83
N GLY A 95 -0.40 -19.14 -14.58
CA GLY A 95 -0.45 -18.90 -16.03
C GLY A 95 -0.52 -17.42 -16.45
N GLY A 96 -0.23 -16.48 -15.54
CA GLY A 96 -0.17 -15.04 -15.84
C GLY A 96 0.99 -14.70 -16.79
N GLN A 97 0.69 -13.93 -17.85
CA GLN A 97 1.69 -13.45 -18.83
C GLN A 97 2.23 -12.03 -18.52
N GLY A 98 1.86 -11.47 -17.38
CA GLY A 98 2.28 -10.12 -16.98
C GLY A 98 3.80 -10.00 -16.78
N SER A 99 4.35 -8.80 -16.89
CA SER A 99 5.77 -8.55 -16.60
C SER A 99 6.02 -8.45 -15.08
N TRP A 100 7.26 -8.75 -14.64
CA TRP A 100 7.70 -8.50 -13.27
C TRP A 100 7.46 -7.05 -12.84
N TYR A 101 7.68 -6.11 -13.77
CA TYR A 101 7.41 -4.69 -13.56
C TYR A 101 5.92 -4.42 -13.30
N GLY A 102 5.02 -4.98 -14.11
CA GLY A 102 3.58 -4.78 -13.97
C GLY A 102 3.04 -5.32 -12.64
N ALA A 103 3.55 -6.48 -12.18
CA ALA A 103 3.16 -7.05 -10.89
C ALA A 103 3.59 -6.16 -9.71
N ARG A 104 4.83 -5.62 -9.74
CA ARG A 104 5.32 -4.67 -8.74
C ARG A 104 4.50 -3.39 -8.73
N LEU A 105 4.25 -2.83 -9.91
CA LEU A 105 3.48 -1.61 -10.08
C LEU A 105 2.05 -1.79 -9.57
N ALA A 106 1.41 -2.93 -9.85
CA ALA A 106 0.08 -3.27 -9.33
C ALA A 106 0.05 -3.32 -7.81
N LEU A 107 1.02 -3.97 -7.17
CA LEU A 107 1.10 -4.05 -5.72
C LEU A 107 1.32 -2.66 -5.10
N PHE A 108 2.34 -1.93 -5.55
CA PHE A 108 2.72 -0.65 -4.96
C PHE A 108 1.66 0.42 -5.18
N TRP A 109 1.03 0.44 -6.36
CA TRP A 109 -0.09 1.34 -6.62
C TRP A 109 -1.30 1.01 -5.73
N SER A 110 -1.64 -0.27 -5.58
CA SER A 110 -2.79 -0.68 -4.75
C SER A 110 -2.57 -0.35 -3.28
N LEU A 111 -1.33 -0.54 -2.78
CA LEU A 111 -0.94 -0.11 -1.44
C LEU A 111 -1.10 1.41 -1.28
N LEU A 112 -0.53 2.19 -2.18
CA LEU A 112 -0.61 3.66 -2.15
C LEU A 112 -2.06 4.16 -2.23
N ALA A 113 -2.88 3.58 -3.12
CA ALA A 113 -4.28 3.96 -3.28
C ALA A 113 -5.13 3.60 -2.05
N SER A 114 -4.73 2.59 -1.27
CA SER A 114 -5.39 2.19 -0.02
C SER A 114 -5.00 3.05 1.19
N THR A 115 -4.03 3.96 1.04
CA THR A 115 -3.52 4.80 2.15
C THR A 115 -4.56 5.66 2.87
N PRO A 116 -5.62 6.21 2.24
CA PRO A 116 -6.62 6.98 2.98
C PRO A 116 -7.33 6.16 4.06
N LEU A 117 -7.57 4.87 3.79
CA LEU A 117 -8.16 3.95 4.76
C LEU A 117 -7.17 3.56 5.87
N LEU A 118 -5.88 3.47 5.55
CA LEU A 118 -4.83 3.24 6.56
C LEU A 118 -4.67 4.43 7.50
N LEU A 119 -4.74 5.65 6.98
CA LEU A 119 -4.74 6.87 7.80
C LEU A 119 -5.95 6.87 8.74
N LEU A 120 -7.14 6.52 8.23
CA LEU A 120 -8.33 6.38 9.07
C LEU A 120 -8.15 5.31 10.15
N HIS A 121 -7.61 4.13 9.79
CA HIS A 121 -7.30 3.07 10.75
C HIS A 121 -6.32 3.54 11.84
N GLY A 122 -5.28 4.27 11.45
CA GLY A 122 -4.31 4.86 12.35
C GLY A 122 -4.92 5.84 13.35
N LEU A 123 -5.81 6.72 12.88
CA LEU A 123 -6.55 7.67 13.72
C LEU A 123 -7.46 6.92 14.70
N VAL A 124 -8.23 5.94 14.22
CA VAL A 124 -9.11 5.11 15.09
C VAL A 124 -8.29 4.40 16.16
N ALA A 125 -7.13 3.84 15.81
CA ALA A 125 -6.23 3.19 16.77
C ALA A 125 -5.72 4.17 17.84
N GLY A 126 -5.36 5.39 17.46
CA GLY A 126 -4.88 6.42 18.38
C GLY A 126 -5.96 6.96 19.31
N PHE A 127 -7.14 7.31 18.76
CA PHE A 127 -8.21 7.94 19.53
C PHE A 127 -9.07 6.96 20.32
N MET A 128 -9.49 5.85 19.71
CA MET A 128 -10.39 4.87 20.36
C MET A 128 -9.62 3.76 21.06
N GLY A 129 -8.48 3.34 20.51
CA GLY A 129 -7.70 2.22 21.03
C GLY A 129 -8.14 0.88 20.46
N PRO A 130 -7.77 -0.24 21.11
CA PRO A 130 -8.19 -1.56 20.64
C PRO A 130 -9.71 -1.73 20.85
N GLY A 131 -10.45 -1.94 19.75
CA GLY A 131 -11.91 -2.02 19.74
C GLY A 131 -12.48 -2.61 18.45
N LEU A 132 -13.79 -2.77 18.39
CA LEU A 132 -14.49 -3.33 17.23
C LEU A 132 -14.39 -2.39 16.01
N GLU A 133 -14.38 -1.08 16.24
CA GLU A 133 -14.24 -0.04 15.22
C GLU A 133 -12.91 -0.19 14.47
N LEU A 134 -11.83 -0.44 15.22
CA LEU A 134 -10.51 -0.67 14.65
C LEU A 134 -10.51 -1.91 13.75
N GLN A 135 -11.14 -3.00 14.20
CA GLN A 135 -11.26 -4.23 13.41
C GLN A 135 -12.10 -4.01 12.15
N ILE A 136 -13.22 -3.29 12.25
CA ILE A 136 -14.07 -2.98 11.09
C ILE A 136 -13.29 -2.19 10.05
N VAL A 137 -12.58 -1.13 10.46
CA VAL A 137 -11.77 -0.33 9.53
C VAL A 137 -10.63 -1.16 8.93
N GLY A 138 -10.02 -2.05 9.71
CA GLY A 138 -8.97 -2.96 9.25
C GLY A 138 -9.48 -3.95 8.20
N VAL A 139 -10.63 -4.57 8.44
CA VAL A 139 -11.28 -5.47 7.47
C VAL A 139 -11.69 -4.70 6.21
N LEU A 140 -12.26 -3.52 6.37
CA LEU A 140 -12.66 -2.67 5.24
C LEU A 140 -11.44 -2.29 4.39
N TRP A 141 -10.32 -1.91 5.03
CA TRP A 141 -9.06 -1.67 4.34
C TRP A 141 -8.60 -2.91 3.57
N LEU A 142 -8.61 -4.09 4.20
CA LEU A 142 -8.16 -5.34 3.56
C LEU A 142 -9.02 -5.68 2.33
N VAL A 143 -10.34 -5.50 2.43
CA VAL A 143 -11.28 -5.71 1.31
C VAL A 143 -10.98 -4.74 0.16
N VAL A 144 -10.81 -3.44 0.46
CA VAL A 144 -10.52 -2.43 -0.58
C VAL A 144 -9.15 -2.66 -1.21
N PHE A 145 -8.13 -2.95 -0.40
CA PHE A 145 -6.79 -3.28 -0.88
C PHE A 145 -6.81 -4.51 -1.79
N GLY A 146 -7.46 -5.59 -1.35
CA GLY A 146 -7.62 -6.81 -2.13
C GLY A 146 -8.34 -6.55 -3.46
N TRP A 147 -9.40 -5.74 -3.44
CA TRP A 147 -10.12 -5.33 -4.65
C TRP A 147 -9.23 -4.55 -5.63
N PHE A 148 -8.47 -3.56 -5.14
CA PHE A 148 -7.53 -2.79 -5.97
C PHE A 148 -6.44 -3.67 -6.56
N TRP A 149 -5.90 -4.57 -5.74
CA TRP A 149 -4.80 -5.43 -6.12
C TRP A 149 -5.22 -6.48 -7.15
N ILE A 150 -6.30 -7.22 -6.90
CA ILE A 150 -6.82 -8.22 -7.84
C ILE A 150 -7.22 -7.57 -9.17
N SER A 151 -7.90 -6.42 -9.12
CA SER A 151 -8.31 -5.71 -10.34
C SER A 151 -7.12 -5.20 -11.16
N SER A 152 -6.06 -4.76 -10.48
CA SER A 152 -4.82 -4.31 -11.12
C SER A 152 -4.03 -5.47 -11.70
N LEU A 153 -3.89 -6.58 -10.96
CA LEU A 153 -3.23 -7.80 -11.43
C LEU A 153 -3.93 -8.38 -12.66
N ARG A 154 -5.26 -8.51 -12.61
CA ARG A 154 -6.05 -8.97 -13.77
C ARG A 154 -5.86 -8.09 -15.00
N GLN A 155 -5.58 -6.80 -14.83
CA GLN A 155 -5.33 -5.90 -15.94
C GLN A 155 -3.90 -6.03 -16.50
N VAL A 156 -2.92 -6.30 -15.64
CA VAL A 156 -1.52 -6.57 -16.01
C VAL A 156 -1.38 -7.90 -16.74
N GLU A 157 -2.18 -8.90 -16.35
CA GLU A 157 -2.12 -10.26 -16.91
C GLU A 157 -2.94 -10.43 -18.20
N ARG A 158 -3.76 -9.44 -18.58
CA ARG A 158 -4.47 -9.48 -19.86
C ARG A 158 -3.47 -9.39 -21.01
N PRO A 159 -3.55 -10.27 -22.03
CA PRO A 159 -2.71 -10.17 -23.21
C PRO A 159 -2.97 -8.83 -23.90
N ALA A 160 -1.90 -8.17 -24.33
CA ALA A 160 -1.99 -6.93 -25.11
C ALA A 160 -2.69 -7.25 -26.44
N SER A 161 -3.95 -6.81 -26.56
CA SER A 161 -4.71 -6.80 -27.81
C SER A 161 -4.36 -5.56 -28.63
#